data_AF-A0A1V5YRV6-F1
#
_entry.id   AF-A0A1V5YRV6-F1
#
_cell.length_a   1.000
_cell.length_b   1.000
_cell.length_c   1.000
_cell.angle_alpha   90.00
_cell.angle_beta   90.00
_cell.angle_gamma   90.00
#
_symmetry.space_group_name_H-M   'P 1'
#
loop_
_entity.id
_entity.type
_entity.pdbx_description
1 polymer ?
#
loop_
_entity_poly.entity_id
_entity_poly.type
_entity_poly.pdbx_seq_one_letter_code
_entity_poly.pdbx_strand_id
1 'polypeptide(L)'
;MNTQALHLVTKEYGQPDLAVIEEVTEDGVVFQIPTRAHKVIGEIIEDTAEHTVWRLTDPDAGKSGPKVIFTPLDLEAYNALPDNLKPTDQAFTDTAELWEWYRRRYRGRGMQDY
;
A
#
# COMPACT_ATOMS: atom_id res chain seq x y z
N MET A 1 -14.64 10.95 8.19
CA MET A 1 -13.45 10.08 8.32
C MET A 1 -13.44 9.23 7.06
N ASN A 2 -12.93 9.77 5.95
CA ASN A 2 -13.17 9.19 4.64
C ASN A 2 -11.97 8.38 4.18
N THR A 3 -12.18 7.06 4.20
CA THR A 3 -11.65 6.07 3.25
C THR A 3 -10.16 6.17 2.95
N GLN A 4 -9.37 5.57 3.84
CA GLN A 4 -8.10 4.97 3.44
C GLN A 4 -8.40 3.95 2.34
N ALA A 5 -8.20 4.33 1.08
CA ALA A 5 -8.34 3.42 -0.05
C ALA A 5 -7.21 2.38 0.02
N LEU A 6 -7.60 1.11 0.07
CA LEU A 6 -6.66 -0.01 0.09
C LEU A 6 -6.14 -0.23 -1.32
N HIS A 7 -4.83 -0.33 -1.45
CA HIS A 7 -4.20 -0.62 -2.73
C HIS A 7 -3.31 -1.83 -2.61
N LEU A 8 -3.44 -2.73 -3.59
CA LEU A 8 -2.47 -3.78 -3.79
C LEU A 8 -1.29 -3.21 -4.57
N VAL A 9 -0.11 -3.26 -3.97
CA VAL A 9 1.14 -2.86 -4.63
C VAL A 9 1.80 -4.10 -5.17
N THR A 10 1.87 -4.20 -6.49
CA THR A 10 2.69 -5.23 -7.15
C THR A 10 4.02 -4.62 -7.56
N LYS A 11 5.12 -5.27 -7.17
CA LYS A 11 6.44 -4.99 -7.75
C LYS A 11 6.56 -5.75 -9.06
N GLU A 12 7.35 -5.22 -9.99
CA GLU A 12 7.70 -5.88 -11.25
C GLU A 12 8.25 -7.34 -11.06
N TYR A 13 8.74 -7.70 -9.85
CA TYR A 13 9.32 -9.02 -9.55
C TYR A 13 9.09 -9.57 -8.12
N GLY A 14 7.99 -9.26 -7.42
CA GLY A 14 7.83 -9.75 -6.03
C GLY A 14 6.42 -9.70 -5.45
N GLN A 15 6.21 -10.48 -4.39
CA GLN A 15 4.94 -10.66 -3.67
C GLN A 15 4.19 -9.34 -3.51
N PRO A 16 2.86 -9.34 -3.72
CA PRO A 16 2.06 -8.15 -3.57
C PRO A 16 2.10 -7.66 -2.11
N ASP A 17 1.99 -6.36 -1.95
CA ASP A 17 1.95 -5.69 -0.65
C ASP A 17 0.69 -4.84 -0.52
N LEU A 18 0.36 -4.45 0.70
CA LEU A 18 -0.70 -3.47 0.93
C LEU A 18 -0.09 -2.07 1.02
N ALA A 19 -0.74 -1.11 0.41
CA ALA A 19 -0.44 0.30 0.64
C ALA A 19 -1.71 1.07 0.94
N VAL A 20 -1.56 2.07 1.80
CA VAL A 20 -2.60 3.01 2.13
C VAL A 20 -2.09 4.40 1.80
N ILE A 21 -2.94 5.17 1.11
CA ILE A 21 -2.73 6.61 0.93
C ILE A 21 -2.95 7.27 2.28
N GLU A 22 -1.90 7.91 2.79
CA GLU A 22 -1.94 8.61 4.07
C GLU A 22 -2.23 10.10 3.87
N GLU A 23 -1.50 10.73 2.95
CA GLU A 23 -1.59 12.17 2.69
C GLU A 23 -1.37 12.46 1.20
N VAL A 24 -2.02 13.51 0.69
CA VAL A 24 -1.76 14.06 -0.65
C VAL A 24 -1.10 15.42 -0.45
N THR A 25 0.13 15.57 -0.94
CA THR A 25 0.94 16.80 -0.83
C THR A 25 1.09 17.46 -2.20
N GLU A 26 1.69 18.65 -2.24
CA GLU A 26 2.02 19.32 -3.52
C GLU A 26 3.08 18.55 -4.33
N ASP A 27 3.95 17.79 -3.65
CA ASP A 27 5.04 17.02 -4.25
C ASP A 27 4.63 15.58 -4.65
N GLY A 28 3.42 15.13 -4.30
CA GLY A 28 2.92 13.81 -4.65
C GLY A 28 1.99 13.20 -3.61
N VAL A 29 1.87 11.87 -3.60
CA VAL A 29 1.04 11.15 -2.63
C VAL A 29 1.91 10.34 -1.68
N VAL A 30 1.69 10.52 -0.38
CA VAL A 30 2.40 9.79 0.67
C VAL A 30 1.70 8.47 0.93
N PHE A 31 2.42 7.38 0.72
CA PHE A 31 1.95 6.03 0.97
C PHE A 31 2.60 5.45 2.22
N GLN A 32 1.77 4.83 3.04
CA GLN A 32 2.20 3.96 4.11
C GLN A 32 2.13 2.51 3.64
N ILE A 33 3.30 1.85 3.55
CA ILE A 33 3.43 0.45 3.15
C ILE A 33 3.88 -0.34 4.39
N PRO A 34 3.07 -1.26 4.94
CA PRO A 34 3.37 -1.96 6.19
C PRO A 34 4.70 -2.72 6.18
N THR A 35 5.16 -3.23 5.04
CA THR A 35 6.45 -3.94 4.98
C THR A 35 7.67 -3.02 4.94
N ARG A 36 7.47 -1.70 4.79
CA ARG A 36 8.54 -0.69 4.74
C ARG A 36 8.63 0.08 6.05
N ALA A 37 9.83 0.54 6.34
CA ALA A 37 10.15 1.25 7.58
C ALA A 37 9.83 2.75 7.56
N HIS A 38 9.60 3.30 6.38
CA HIS A 38 9.33 4.72 6.18
C HIS A 38 8.18 4.88 5.19
N LYS A 39 7.57 6.07 5.21
CA LYS A 39 6.60 6.48 4.22
C LYS A 39 7.31 6.72 2.89
N VAL A 40 6.63 6.45 1.79
CA VAL A 40 7.17 6.68 0.45
C VAL A 40 6.30 7.68 -0.29
N ILE A 41 6.92 8.53 -1.09
CA ILE A 41 6.20 9.50 -1.92
C ILE A 41 6.02 8.86 -3.28
N GLY A 42 4.79 8.73 -3.76
CA GLY A 42 4.51 8.29 -5.12
C GLY A 42 4.18 9.48 -6.01
N GLU A 43 4.78 9.48 -7.19
CA GLU A 43 4.37 10.30 -8.34
C GLU A 43 3.58 9.44 -9.33
N ILE A 44 2.43 9.93 -9.81
CA ILE A 44 1.63 9.24 -10.82
C ILE A 44 2.38 9.26 -12.15
N ILE A 45 2.57 8.09 -12.74
CA ILE A 45 3.07 7.92 -14.11
C ILE A 45 1.90 7.66 -15.06
N GLU A 46 0.94 6.84 -14.62
CA GLU A 46 -0.22 6.44 -15.41
C GLU A 46 -1.40 6.24 -14.45
N ASP A 47 -2.57 6.71 -14.85
CA ASP A 47 -3.81 6.53 -14.10
C ASP A 47 -4.90 6.00 -15.02
N THR A 48 -5.39 4.80 -14.73
CA THR A 48 -6.45 4.13 -15.48
C THR A 48 -7.53 3.65 -14.51
N ALA A 49 -8.69 3.26 -15.05
CA ALA A 49 -9.78 2.73 -14.23
C ALA A 49 -9.44 1.40 -13.52
N GLU A 50 -8.45 0.65 -14.01
CA GLU A 50 -8.08 -0.67 -13.48
C GLU A 50 -6.86 -0.61 -12.55
N HIS A 51 -5.93 0.30 -12.81
CA HIS A 51 -4.72 0.48 -12.03
C HIS A 51 -4.12 1.88 -12.19
N THR A 52 -3.34 2.27 -11.19
CA THR A 52 -2.50 3.46 -11.24
C THR A 52 -1.04 3.05 -11.10
N VAL A 53 -0.18 3.50 -12.00
CA VAL A 53 1.26 3.25 -11.94
C VAL A 53 1.93 4.41 -11.23
N TRP A 54 2.63 4.11 -10.14
CA TRP A 54 3.33 5.09 -9.34
C TRP A 54 4.84 4.89 -9.43
N ARG A 55 5.59 6.00 -9.48
CA ARG A 55 7.03 6.01 -9.21
C ARG A 55 7.20 6.34 -7.74
N LEU A 56 7.66 5.36 -6.96
CA LEU A 56 7.91 5.59 -5.53
C LEU A 56 9.30 6.17 -5.34
N THR A 57 9.38 7.28 -4.62
CA THR A 57 10.61 7.88 -4.13
C THR A 57 10.68 7.65 -2.62
N ASP A 58 11.79 7.07 -2.20
CA ASP A 58 12.13 6.92 -0.79
C ASP A 58 12.78 8.23 -0.32
N PRO A 59 12.14 8.97 0.59
CA PRO A 59 12.63 10.28 1.02
C PRO A 59 13.94 10.19 1.79
N ASP A 60 14.20 9.08 2.49
CA ASP A 60 15.45 8.85 3.22
C ASP A 60 16.60 8.49 2.27
N ALA A 61 16.30 7.77 1.17
CA ALA A 61 17.30 7.37 0.19
C ALA A 61 17.59 8.44 -0.88
N GLY A 62 16.70 9.43 -1.05
CA GLY A 62 16.86 10.53 -2.01
C GLY A 62 16.95 10.09 -3.48
N LYS A 63 16.49 8.88 -3.80
CA LYS A 63 16.55 8.29 -5.15
C LYS A 63 15.16 7.93 -5.63
N SER A 64 14.86 8.26 -6.90
CA SER A 64 13.70 7.73 -7.60
C SER A 64 13.76 6.21 -7.59
N GLY A 65 12.80 5.58 -6.94
CA GLY A 65 12.70 4.14 -6.80
C GLY A 65 11.99 3.47 -7.98
N PRO A 66 11.71 2.16 -7.87
CA PRO A 66 11.08 1.39 -8.92
C PRO A 66 9.66 1.88 -9.21
N LYS A 67 9.19 1.63 -10.43
CA LYS A 67 7.76 1.73 -10.76
C LYS A 67 7.01 0.58 -10.09
N VAL A 68 5.82 0.88 -9.62
CA VAL A 68 4.93 -0.09 -8.99
C VAL A 68 3.51 0.16 -9.45
N ILE A 69 2.74 -0.91 -9.52
CA ILE A 69 1.35 -0.86 -9.96
C ILE A 69 0.50 -0.92 -8.70
N PHE A 70 -0.35 0.08 -8.51
CA PHE A 70 -1.35 0.15 -7.47
C PHE A 70 -2.68 -0.23 -8.08
N THR A 71 -3.24 -1.34 -7.63
CA THR A 71 -4.61 -1.74 -7.98
C THR A 71 -5.51 -1.36 -6.81
N PRO A 72 -6.47 -0.43 -7.00
CA PRO A 72 -7.43 -0.12 -5.96
C PRO A 72 -8.27 -1.36 -5.66
N LEU A 73 -8.34 -1.75 -4.39
CA LEU A 73 -9.16 -2.87 -3.94
C LEU A 73 -10.13 -2.38 -2.89
N ASP A 74 -11.38 -2.84 -2.99
CA ASP A 74 -12.27 -2.86 -1.84
C ASP A 74 -12.00 -4.10 -0.97
N LEU A 75 -12.68 -4.16 0.17
CA LEU A 75 -12.52 -5.24 1.14
C LEU A 75 -12.98 -6.60 0.60
N GLU A 76 -14.02 -6.63 -0.23
CA GLU A 76 -14.53 -7.87 -0.84
C GLU A 76 -13.51 -8.41 -1.82
N ALA A 77 -12.96 -7.55 -2.68
CA ALA A 77 -11.91 -7.87 -3.63
C ALA A 77 -10.62 -8.32 -2.91
N TYR A 78 -10.25 -7.70 -1.79
CA TYR A 78 -9.13 -8.14 -0.95
C TYR A 78 -9.36 -9.54 -0.39
N ASN A 79 -10.52 -9.82 0.20
CA ASN A 79 -10.84 -11.13 0.77
C ASN A 79 -10.88 -12.23 -0.30
N ALA A 80 -11.26 -11.87 -1.54
CA ALA A 80 -11.29 -12.75 -2.70
C ALA A 80 -9.91 -12.97 -3.35
N LEU A 81 -8.86 -12.26 -2.93
CA LEU A 81 -7.51 -12.52 -3.43
C LEU A 81 -7.11 -13.98 -3.13
N PRO A 82 -6.40 -14.63 -4.06
CA PRO A 82 -5.88 -15.97 -3.82
C PRO A 82 -4.85 -15.98 -2.68
N ASP A 83 -4.76 -17.08 -1.95
CA ASP A 83 -3.98 -17.18 -0.70
C ASP A 83 -2.47 -16.93 -0.89
N ASN A 84 -1.95 -17.14 -2.11
CA ASN A 84 -0.56 -16.80 -2.45
C ASN A 84 -0.29 -15.29 -2.58
N LEU A 85 -1.34 -14.47 -2.67
CA LEU A 85 -1.29 -13.02 -2.74
C LEU A 85 -1.71 -12.35 -1.43
N LYS A 86 -2.33 -13.09 -0.51
CA LYS A 86 -2.66 -12.59 0.82
C LYS A 86 -1.56 -12.98 1.82
N PRO A 87 -1.17 -12.09 2.75
CA PRO A 87 -0.30 -12.48 3.85
C PRO A 87 -1.02 -13.31 4.93
N THR A 88 -2.33 -13.51 4.80
CA THR A 88 -3.19 -14.27 5.73
C THR A 88 -4.45 -14.77 5.04
N ASP A 89 -4.95 -15.93 5.46
CA ASP A 89 -6.23 -16.48 5.02
C ASP A 89 -7.42 -15.93 5.83
N GLN A 90 -7.15 -15.07 6.82
CA GLN A 90 -8.18 -14.39 7.60
C GLN A 90 -9.01 -13.48 6.69
N ALA A 91 -10.33 -13.69 6.67
CA ALA A 91 -11.26 -12.75 6.09
C ALA A 91 -11.51 -11.60 7.06
N PHE A 92 -11.54 -10.37 6.54
CA PHE A 92 -11.78 -9.16 7.31
C PHE A 92 -13.17 -8.61 7.01
N THR A 93 -13.90 -8.19 8.03
CA THR A 93 -15.24 -7.59 7.88
C THR A 93 -15.22 -6.07 7.78
N ASP A 94 -14.09 -5.44 8.11
CA ASP A 94 -13.90 -4.00 8.04
C ASP A 94 -12.47 -3.65 7.59
N THR A 95 -12.32 -2.54 6.86
CA THR A 95 -11.02 -2.07 6.36
C THR A 95 -10.09 -1.62 7.47
N ALA A 96 -10.61 -1.11 8.59
CA ALA A 96 -9.82 -0.77 9.76
C ALA A 96 -9.30 -2.02 10.50
N GLU A 97 -10.07 -3.12 10.50
CA GLU A 97 -9.60 -4.40 11.05
C GLU A 97 -8.43 -4.96 10.23
N LEU A 98 -8.56 -4.95 8.89
CA LEU A 98 -7.49 -5.32 7.98
C LEU A 98 -6.24 -4.47 8.20
N TRP A 99 -6.42 -3.16 8.32
CA TRP A 99 -5.33 -2.23 8.60
C TRP A 99 -4.63 -2.51 9.93
N GLU A 100 -5.39 -2.67 11.01
CA GLU A 100 -4.86 -3.01 12.33
C GLU A 100 -4.11 -4.33 12.32
N TRP A 101 -4.59 -5.32 11.56
CA TRP A 101 -3.91 -6.59 11.39
C TRP A 101 -2.55 -6.42 10.71
N TYR A 102 -2.48 -5.69 9.58
CA TYR A 102 -1.21 -5.40 8.91
C TYR A 102 -0.27 -4.61 9.82
N ARG A 103 -0.79 -3.57 10.49
CA ARG A 103 -0.03 -2.77 11.46
C ARG A 103 0.57 -3.65 12.56
N ARG A 104 -0.20 -4.57 13.15
CA ARG A 104 0.30 -5.49 14.19
C ARG A 104 1.28 -6.51 13.64
N ARG A 105 1.01 -7.07 12.46
CA ARG A 105 1.82 -8.10 11.80
C ARG A 105 3.22 -7.60 11.45
N TYR A 106 3.31 -6.33 11.08
CA TYR A 106 4.55 -5.67 10.66
C TYR A 106 5.06 -4.62 11.67
N ARG A 107 4.43 -4.51 12.85
CA ARG A 107 4.90 -3.71 13.99
C ARG A 107 6.27 -4.23 14.40
N GLY A 108 7.32 -3.48 14.04
CA GLY A 108 8.72 -3.91 14.19
C GLY A 108 9.56 -3.72 12.93
N ARG A 109 8.94 -3.47 11.76
CA ARG A 109 9.65 -3.09 10.53
C ARG A 109 9.69 -1.59 10.25
N GLY A 110 9.29 -0.74 11.20
CA GLY A 110 9.42 0.73 11.12
C GLY A 110 8.13 1.53 10.94
N MET A 111 6.94 0.92 11.03
CA MET A 111 5.74 1.72 11.35
C MET A 111 5.94 2.41 12.71
N GLN A 112 6.33 3.69 12.72
CA GLN A 112 6.21 4.51 13.91
C GLN A 112 4.74 4.88 14.08
N ASP A 113 4.21 4.57 15.27
CA ASP A 113 2.93 5.07 15.77
C ASP A 113 2.86 6.60 15.58
N TYR A 114 1.89 7.09 14.81
CA TYR A 114 1.42 8.47 14.81
C TYR A 114 -0.11 8.48 14.75
#